data_AF-A0A9D6YMF6-F1
#
_entry.id   AF-A0A9D6YMF6-F1
#
_cell.length_a   1.000
_cell.length_b   1.000
_cell.length_c   1.000
_cell.angle_alpha   90.00
_cell.angle_beta   90.00
_cell.angle_gamma   90.00
#
_symmetry.space_group_name_H-M   'P 1'
#
loop_
_entity.id
_entity.type
_entity.pdbx_description
1 polymer ?
#
loop_
_entity_poly.entity_id
_entity_poly.type
_entity_poly.pdbx_seq_one_letter_code
_entity_poly.pdbx_strand_id
1 'polypeptide(L)'
;MTKKPRKYLLISPREPSGATWLINCFLELGIKTYRRQDPDWMWQKQEDGSCVLNPEENILRKWLPILSAEKVFLFKDDIEVQWTHEWPVKGYSSLPVIYFIRDPRDSIYSRYKRESPKISFADFLDIPDAATLLHKIDNWVLFNLYWLQRKNLKVFRFEDYKNDANNTLNSILEYIKFVPDPDKFKKAIDGSTSDKARESENEYRKINNSDSQVINRAGAVSEWKKILDREDKKVIDKIEIKSEKLLTYFGYEVRGLVSVEKDIVIYPNVSILPFFSQIEFSPEDVFQNENKRSSTLSYLSVFTKTINKKWLNECGMLPFEIDILLNNLLVFFQLIQDKKKYDKILLLKSKHNQTEDKNSITLNLKRYVHSVVKKIIKKINP
;
A
#
# COMPACT_ATOMS: atom_id res chain seq x y z
N MET A 1 -5.24 16.39 35.94
CA MET A 1 -4.36 15.76 34.92
C MET A 1 -5.25 15.20 33.83
N THR A 2 -5.23 15.77 32.63
CA THR A 2 -6.00 15.23 31.50
C THR A 2 -5.39 13.89 31.09
N LYS A 3 -6.21 12.84 31.05
CA LYS A 3 -5.78 11.50 30.65
C LYS A 3 -5.37 11.57 29.17
N LYS A 4 -4.19 11.06 28.82
CA LYS A 4 -3.77 10.98 27.41
C LYS A 4 -4.77 10.12 26.63
N PRO A 5 -5.17 10.51 25.40
CA PRO A 5 -6.07 9.70 24.59
C PRO A 5 -5.47 8.35 24.29
N ARG A 6 -6.33 7.32 24.21
CA ARG A 6 -5.95 6.01 23.69
C ARG A 6 -5.72 6.12 22.19
N LYS A 7 -4.54 5.72 21.73
CA LYS A 7 -4.18 5.81 20.31
C LYS A 7 -4.27 4.44 19.65
N TYR A 8 -4.90 4.41 18.48
CA TYR A 8 -5.00 3.26 17.61
C TYR A 8 -4.40 3.59 16.24
N LEU A 9 -3.96 2.57 15.52
CA LEU A 9 -3.45 2.70 14.17
C LEU A 9 -4.38 1.98 13.20
N LEU A 10 -4.88 2.69 12.19
CA LEU A 10 -5.59 2.11 11.05
C LEU A 10 -4.59 1.91 9.90
N ILE A 11 -4.33 0.66 9.58
CA ILE A 11 -3.43 0.26 8.50
C ILE A 11 -4.23 -0.34 7.37
N SER A 12 -3.88 0.01 6.14
CA SER A 12 -4.24 -0.77 4.97
C SER A 12 -3.15 -0.70 3.90
N PRO A 13 -3.09 -1.68 2.98
CA PRO A 13 -2.24 -1.57 1.79
C PRO A 13 -2.49 -0.27 1.01
N ARG A 14 -1.50 0.12 0.19
CA ARG A 14 -1.62 1.23 -0.77
C ARG A 14 -2.73 0.96 -1.79
N GLU A 15 -2.93 -0.31 -2.13
CA GLU A 15 -4.05 -0.77 -2.95
C GLU A 15 -5.39 -0.46 -2.26
N PRO A 16 -6.38 0.12 -2.98
CA PRO A 16 -7.66 0.52 -2.42
C PRO A 16 -8.38 -0.55 -1.60
N SER A 17 -8.35 -0.38 -0.28
CA SER A 17 -8.99 -1.28 0.70
C SER A 17 -10.35 -0.79 1.21
N GLY A 18 -10.72 0.46 0.96
CA GLY A 18 -11.92 1.07 1.55
C GLY A 18 -11.72 1.67 2.94
N ALA A 19 -10.48 1.82 3.43
CA ALA A 19 -10.18 2.45 4.72
C ALA A 19 -10.80 3.86 4.88
N THR A 20 -10.95 4.62 3.78
CA THR A 20 -11.59 5.94 3.80
C THR A 20 -13.06 5.89 4.25
N TRP A 21 -13.77 4.79 4.01
CA TRP A 21 -15.12 4.59 4.56
C TRP A 21 -15.06 4.60 6.09
N LEU A 22 -14.20 3.77 6.68
CA LEU A 22 -14.06 3.69 8.14
C LEU A 22 -13.60 5.02 8.75
N ILE A 23 -12.66 5.71 8.09
CA ILE A 23 -12.21 7.04 8.51
C ILE A 23 -13.38 8.03 8.56
N ASN A 24 -14.26 8.02 7.56
CA ASN A 24 -15.45 8.87 7.56
C ASN A 24 -16.39 8.52 8.72
N CYS A 25 -16.63 7.23 8.99
CA CYS A 25 -17.43 6.80 10.14
C CYS A 25 -16.84 7.27 11.47
N PHE A 26 -15.51 7.21 11.65
CA PHE A 26 -14.87 7.71 12.87
C PHE A 26 -15.07 9.21 13.06
N LEU A 27 -14.96 10.00 12.00
CA LEU A 27 -15.20 11.45 12.08
C LEU A 27 -16.66 11.77 12.43
N GLU A 28 -17.63 11.06 11.84
CA GLU A 28 -19.07 11.18 12.18
C GLU A 28 -19.34 10.84 13.66
N LEU A 29 -18.60 9.87 14.21
CA LEU A 29 -18.67 9.49 15.63
C LEU A 29 -17.94 10.46 16.57
N GLY A 30 -17.27 11.48 16.03
CA GLY A 30 -16.47 12.44 16.81
C GLY A 30 -15.13 11.88 17.30
N ILE A 31 -14.60 10.83 16.65
CA ILE A 31 -13.28 10.28 16.92
C ILE A 31 -12.26 11.05 16.05
N LYS A 32 -11.25 11.66 16.68
CA LYS A 32 -10.19 12.37 15.96
C LYS A 32 -9.36 11.38 15.15
N THR A 33 -9.26 11.59 13.83
CA THR A 33 -8.43 10.76 12.94
C THR A 33 -7.38 11.59 12.21
N TYR A 34 -6.20 11.04 11.92
CA TYR A 34 -5.14 11.81 11.25
C TYR A 34 -4.13 10.92 10.49
N ARG A 35 -3.52 11.44 9.42
CA ARG A 35 -2.60 10.67 8.55
C ARG A 35 -1.11 10.87 8.76
N ARG A 36 -0.72 11.86 9.57
CA ARG A 36 0.69 12.17 9.88
C ARG A 36 0.99 11.86 11.34
N GLN A 37 2.27 11.86 11.72
CA GLN A 37 2.63 11.65 13.14
C GLN A 37 2.11 12.77 14.04
N ASP A 38 2.03 13.99 13.51
CA ASP A 38 1.49 15.15 14.20
C ASP A 38 -0.01 15.32 13.88
N PRO A 39 -0.92 15.12 14.86
CA PRO A 39 -2.35 15.33 14.66
C PRO A 39 -2.73 16.78 14.41
N ASP A 40 -1.94 17.74 14.90
CA ASP A 40 -2.25 19.18 14.83
C ASP A 40 -1.92 19.74 13.44
N TRP A 41 -1.16 19.01 12.64
CA TRP A 41 -1.01 19.28 11.22
C TRP A 41 -2.34 19.19 10.47
N MET A 42 -3.14 18.15 10.73
CA MET A 42 -4.41 17.93 10.04
C MET A 42 -5.55 18.76 10.64
N TRP A 43 -5.52 18.98 11.95
CA TRP A 43 -6.58 19.64 12.71
C TRP A 43 -6.09 20.89 13.40
N GLN A 44 -6.57 22.05 12.95
CA GLN A 44 -6.28 23.33 13.56
C GLN A 44 -7.27 23.60 14.70
N LYS A 45 -6.75 23.56 15.93
CA LYS A 45 -7.54 23.82 17.14
C LYS A 45 -7.91 25.31 17.25
N GLN A 46 -9.17 25.59 17.55
CA GLN A 46 -9.73 26.91 17.78
C GLN A 46 -9.76 27.24 19.30
N GLU A 47 -10.02 28.49 19.65
CA GLU A 47 -10.05 28.96 21.05
C GLU A 47 -11.13 28.26 21.89
N ASP A 48 -12.28 27.94 21.29
CA ASP A 48 -13.39 27.23 21.93
C ASP A 48 -13.15 25.71 22.08
N GLY A 49 -11.98 25.23 21.66
CA GLY A 49 -11.60 23.81 21.68
C GLY A 49 -12.08 23.01 20.47
N SER A 50 -12.86 23.61 19.57
CA SER A 50 -13.23 22.99 18.30
C SER A 50 -12.04 22.87 17.35
N CYS A 51 -12.17 22.04 16.32
CA CYS A 51 -11.13 21.80 15.33
C CYS A 51 -11.67 22.06 13.93
N VAL A 52 -10.84 22.65 13.07
CA VAL A 52 -11.10 22.79 11.63
C VAL A 52 -10.04 22.05 10.83
N LEU A 53 -10.41 21.55 9.65
CA LEU A 53 -9.47 20.89 8.75
C LEU A 53 -8.44 21.90 8.25
N ASN A 54 -7.15 21.58 8.33
CA ASN A 54 -6.10 22.40 7.73
C ASN A 54 -6.35 22.56 6.21
N PRO A 55 -6.29 23.78 5.65
CA PRO A 55 -6.45 24.01 4.21
C PRO A 55 -5.53 23.16 3.31
N GLU A 56 -4.34 22.80 3.77
CA GLU A 56 -3.40 21.93 3.03
C GLU A 56 -3.91 20.48 2.91
N GLU A 57 -4.88 20.10 3.72
CA GLU A 57 -5.53 18.79 3.72
C GLU A 57 -6.88 18.80 2.96
N ASN A 58 -7.21 19.88 2.23
CA ASN A 58 -8.48 20.00 1.51
C ASN A 58 -8.72 18.89 0.46
N ILE A 59 -7.66 18.25 -0.05
CA ILE A 59 -7.78 17.07 -0.92
C ILE A 59 -8.58 15.94 -0.27
N LEU A 60 -8.59 15.84 1.07
CA LEU A 60 -9.33 14.81 1.80
C LEU A 60 -10.85 14.93 1.63
N ARG A 61 -11.37 16.13 1.32
CA ARG A 61 -12.79 16.35 1.02
C ARG A 61 -13.26 15.54 -0.20
N LYS A 62 -12.33 15.18 -1.09
CA LYS A 62 -12.59 14.27 -2.20
C LYS A 62 -12.97 12.85 -1.73
N TRP A 63 -12.45 12.42 -0.58
CA TRP A 63 -12.55 11.03 -0.11
C TRP A 63 -13.48 10.86 1.09
N LEU A 64 -13.67 11.91 1.88
CA LEU A 64 -14.37 11.88 3.16
C LEU A 64 -15.56 12.84 3.12
N PRO A 65 -16.78 12.35 2.81
CA PRO A 65 -18.00 13.18 2.74
C PRO A 65 -18.23 14.11 3.91
N ILE A 66 -17.93 13.65 5.13
CA ILE A 66 -18.13 14.44 6.35
C ILE A 66 -17.33 15.74 6.35
N LEU A 67 -16.16 15.75 5.71
CA LEU A 67 -15.35 16.97 5.62
C LEU A 67 -16.03 18.02 4.76
N SER A 68 -16.81 17.62 3.75
CA SER A 68 -17.59 18.54 2.91
C SER A 68 -18.87 19.02 3.60
N ALA A 69 -19.48 18.15 4.40
CA ALA A 69 -20.71 18.46 5.13
C ALA A 69 -20.48 19.36 6.35
N GLU A 70 -19.40 19.13 7.10
CA GLU A 70 -19.11 19.82 8.35
C GLU A 70 -17.81 20.63 8.24
N LYS A 71 -17.82 21.85 8.78
CA LYS A 71 -16.65 22.74 8.80
C LYS A 71 -15.88 22.69 10.11
N VAL A 72 -16.57 22.37 11.20
CA VAL A 72 -16.07 22.43 12.57
C VAL A 72 -16.36 21.09 13.24
N PHE A 73 -15.37 20.57 13.95
CA PHE A 73 -15.43 19.28 14.62
C PHE A 73 -15.19 19.44 16.11
N LEU A 74 -16.03 18.78 16.91
CA LEU A 74 -15.83 18.60 18.34
C LEU A 74 -15.44 17.14 18.58
N PHE A 75 -14.14 16.90 18.72
CA PHE A 75 -13.62 15.56 18.95
C PHE A 75 -13.68 15.18 20.42
N LYS A 76 -13.83 13.87 20.65
CA LYS A 76 -13.61 13.27 21.96
C LYS A 76 -12.13 13.31 22.32
N ASP A 77 -11.84 13.43 23.61
CA ASP A 77 -10.49 13.57 24.17
C ASP A 77 -9.89 12.24 24.65
N ASP A 78 -10.66 11.15 24.64
CA ASP A 78 -10.27 9.85 25.20
C ASP A 78 -9.75 8.85 24.15
N ILE A 79 -9.92 9.14 22.86
CA ILE A 79 -9.56 8.24 21.75
C ILE A 79 -9.12 8.99 20.49
N GLU A 80 -8.08 8.48 19.85
CA GLU A 80 -7.59 8.95 18.54
C GLU A 80 -7.20 7.78 17.64
N VAL A 81 -7.33 7.97 16.32
CA VAL A 81 -6.92 6.98 15.32
C VAL A 81 -5.98 7.62 14.30
N GLN A 82 -4.71 7.22 14.32
CA GLN A 82 -3.80 7.51 13.22
C GLN A 82 -4.08 6.54 12.07
N TRP A 83 -4.06 6.98 10.82
CA TRP A 83 -4.20 6.10 9.66
C TRP A 83 -3.03 6.25 8.69
N THR A 84 -2.57 5.15 8.10
CA THR A 84 -1.45 5.19 7.15
C THR A 84 -1.44 3.98 6.22
N HIS A 85 -0.69 4.10 5.13
CA HIS A 85 -0.31 3.02 4.21
C HIS A 85 1.18 2.68 4.31
N GLU A 86 1.85 3.22 5.32
CA GLU A 86 3.27 2.97 5.57
C GLU A 86 3.53 1.54 6.01
N TRP A 87 4.76 1.11 5.80
CA TRP A 87 5.29 -0.17 6.26
C TRP A 87 5.46 -0.17 7.79
N PRO A 88 5.56 -1.32 8.45
CA PRO A 88 5.69 -1.37 9.90
C PRO A 88 7.06 -0.86 10.36
N VAL A 89 7.14 0.45 10.62
CA VAL A 89 8.32 1.14 11.17
C VAL A 89 8.27 1.22 12.69
N LYS A 90 9.42 1.49 13.31
CA LYS A 90 9.60 1.46 14.78
C LYS A 90 8.59 2.25 15.60
N GLY A 91 8.12 3.37 15.05
CA GLY A 91 7.15 4.24 15.73
C GLY A 91 5.78 3.60 15.97
N TYR A 92 5.44 2.51 15.29
CA TYR A 92 4.13 1.85 15.41
C TYR A 92 4.12 0.68 16.38
N SER A 93 5.28 0.33 16.94
CA SER A 93 5.52 -0.95 17.63
C SER A 93 4.64 -1.20 18.85
N SER A 94 4.14 -0.15 19.51
CA SER A 94 3.32 -0.24 20.73
C SER A 94 1.82 -0.02 20.51
N LEU A 95 1.38 0.38 19.31
CA LEU A 95 -0.02 0.76 19.06
C LEU A 95 -0.87 -0.47 18.66
N PRO A 96 -2.10 -0.62 19.19
CA PRO A 96 -3.07 -1.56 18.66
C PRO A 96 -3.48 -1.17 17.24
N VAL A 97 -3.60 -2.17 16.36
CA VAL A 97 -3.78 -1.99 14.92
C VAL A 97 -5.13 -2.50 14.46
N ILE A 98 -5.91 -1.62 13.83
CA ILE A 98 -7.04 -1.94 12.97
C ILE A 98 -6.47 -2.20 11.58
N TYR A 99 -6.45 -3.44 11.13
CA TYR A 99 -5.89 -3.81 9.83
C TYR A 99 -7.00 -4.03 8.81
N PHE A 100 -7.15 -3.09 7.90
CA PHE A 100 -8.23 -3.09 6.91
C PHE A 100 -7.73 -3.62 5.56
N ILE A 101 -8.27 -4.76 5.14
CA ILE A 101 -7.82 -5.49 3.95
C ILE A 101 -8.95 -5.66 2.93
N ARG A 102 -8.57 -5.87 1.67
CA ARG A 102 -9.47 -6.18 0.57
C ARG A 102 -8.82 -7.25 -0.29
N ASP A 103 -9.64 -8.05 -0.98
CA ASP A 103 -9.16 -9.04 -1.94
C ASP A 103 -8.13 -8.40 -2.90
N PRO A 104 -6.89 -8.94 -3.01
CA PRO A 104 -5.85 -8.40 -3.88
C PRO A 104 -6.27 -8.33 -5.36
N ARG A 105 -7.13 -9.25 -5.80
CA ARG A 105 -7.62 -9.27 -7.19
C ARG A 105 -8.46 -8.04 -7.50
N ASP A 106 -9.30 -7.62 -6.55
CA ASP A 106 -10.11 -6.39 -6.67
C ASP A 106 -9.30 -5.13 -6.37
N SER A 107 -8.51 -5.14 -5.29
CA SER A 107 -7.82 -3.93 -4.82
C SER A 107 -6.72 -3.49 -5.80
N ILE A 108 -5.93 -4.42 -6.35
CA ILE A 108 -4.90 -4.09 -7.34
C ILE A 108 -5.55 -3.63 -8.66
N TYR A 109 -6.64 -4.28 -9.10
CA TYR A 109 -7.38 -3.82 -10.28
C TYR A 109 -8.03 -2.45 -10.06
N SER A 110 -8.57 -2.20 -8.86
CA SER A 110 -9.09 -0.90 -8.47
C SER A 110 -8.03 0.18 -8.56
N ARG A 111 -6.80 -0.11 -8.10
CA ARG A 111 -5.64 0.79 -8.25
C ARG A 111 -5.33 1.08 -9.71
N TYR A 112 -5.21 0.05 -10.55
CA TYR A 112 -4.98 0.19 -12.00
C TYR A 112 -6.01 1.14 -12.63
N LYS A 113 -7.30 0.97 -12.31
CA LYS A 113 -8.35 1.83 -12.87
C LYS A 113 -8.36 3.25 -12.30
N ARG A 114 -7.94 3.46 -11.05
CA ARG A 114 -7.81 4.80 -10.45
C ARG A 114 -6.66 5.59 -11.06
N GLU A 115 -5.51 4.94 -11.23
CA GLU A 115 -4.34 5.54 -11.87
C GLU A 115 -4.56 5.75 -13.37
N SER A 116 -5.47 5.00 -14.00
CA SER A 116 -5.84 5.10 -15.42
C SER A 116 -4.63 5.18 -16.36
N PRO A 117 -3.64 4.26 -16.24
CA PRO A 117 -2.46 4.32 -17.08
C PRO A 117 -2.81 3.92 -18.52
N LYS A 118 -1.95 4.30 -19.46
CA LYS A 118 -2.10 4.03 -20.91
C LYS A 118 -1.45 2.71 -21.33
N ILE A 119 -1.42 1.73 -20.44
CA ILE A 119 -0.81 0.40 -20.64
C ILE A 119 -1.81 -0.70 -20.25
N SER A 120 -1.52 -1.94 -20.58
CA SER A 120 -2.37 -3.08 -20.19
C SER A 120 -2.32 -3.33 -18.67
N PHE A 121 -3.32 -4.05 -18.14
CA PHE A 121 -3.30 -4.45 -16.73
C PHE A 121 -2.14 -5.40 -16.41
N ALA A 122 -1.78 -6.28 -17.35
CA ALA A 122 -0.62 -7.15 -17.23
C ALA A 122 0.68 -6.35 -17.08
N ASP A 123 0.92 -5.39 -17.97
CA ASP A 123 2.10 -4.52 -17.92
C ASP A 123 2.12 -3.69 -16.64
N PHE A 124 0.96 -3.22 -16.19
CA PHE A 124 0.83 -2.47 -14.95
C PHE A 124 1.35 -3.25 -13.76
N LEU A 125 1.00 -4.53 -13.62
CA LEU A 125 1.49 -5.38 -12.52
C LEU A 125 2.99 -5.59 -12.56
N ASP A 126 3.57 -5.54 -13.76
CA ASP A 126 4.99 -5.72 -13.99
C ASP A 126 5.81 -4.43 -13.79
N ILE A 127 5.17 -3.29 -13.50
CA ILE A 127 5.89 -2.10 -13.03
C ILE A 127 6.38 -2.33 -11.59
N PRO A 128 7.68 -2.14 -11.29
CA PRO A 128 8.19 -2.21 -9.94
C PRO A 128 7.71 -1.00 -9.12
N ASP A 129 7.37 -1.23 -7.86
CA ASP A 129 7.20 -0.13 -6.91
C ASP A 129 8.52 0.63 -6.78
N ALA A 130 8.45 1.97 -6.79
CA ALA A 130 9.62 2.82 -6.80
C ALA A 130 10.52 2.61 -5.57
N ALA A 131 9.92 2.36 -4.40
CA ALA A 131 10.65 2.24 -3.15
C ALA A 131 11.22 0.84 -2.92
N THR A 132 10.47 -0.21 -3.28
CA THR A 132 10.85 -1.60 -3.00
C THR A 132 11.47 -2.34 -4.19
N LEU A 133 11.31 -1.79 -5.40
CA LEU A 133 11.62 -2.43 -6.68
C LEU A 133 10.93 -3.80 -6.88
N LEU A 134 9.85 -4.06 -6.14
CA LEU A 134 9.06 -5.28 -6.27
C LEU A 134 7.91 -5.05 -7.23
N HIS A 135 7.52 -6.08 -7.98
CA HIS A 135 6.26 -6.07 -8.71
C HIS A 135 5.09 -5.79 -7.76
N LYS A 136 3.99 -5.24 -8.29
CA LYS A 136 2.85 -4.82 -7.45
C LYS A 136 2.29 -5.95 -6.58
N ILE A 137 2.21 -7.17 -7.12
CA ILE A 137 1.72 -8.35 -6.38
C ILE A 137 2.69 -8.69 -5.24
N ASP A 138 3.98 -8.78 -5.52
CA ASP A 138 5.01 -9.12 -4.52
C ASP A 138 5.10 -8.04 -3.43
N ASN A 139 4.97 -6.76 -3.82
CA ASN A 139 4.91 -5.64 -2.88
C ASN A 139 3.70 -5.76 -1.94
N TRP A 140 2.52 -6.08 -2.48
CA TRP A 140 1.32 -6.31 -1.69
C TRP A 140 1.49 -7.49 -0.74
N VAL A 141 2.01 -8.62 -1.23
CA VAL A 141 2.25 -9.83 -0.42
C VAL A 141 3.20 -9.50 0.74
N LEU A 142 4.35 -8.88 0.44
CA LEU A 142 5.36 -8.57 1.45
C LEU A 142 4.86 -7.55 2.47
N PHE A 143 4.12 -6.53 2.04
CA PHE A 143 3.50 -5.56 2.94
C PHE A 143 2.59 -6.23 3.97
N ASN A 144 1.72 -7.14 3.50
CA ASN A 144 0.79 -7.86 4.36
C ASN A 144 1.53 -8.80 5.31
N LEU A 145 2.50 -9.57 4.81
CA LEU A 145 3.28 -10.47 5.65
C LEU A 145 3.97 -9.72 6.80
N TYR A 146 4.52 -8.53 6.54
CA TYR A 146 5.20 -7.75 7.58
C TYR A 146 4.24 -7.18 8.62
N TRP A 147 3.09 -6.65 8.20
CA TRP A 147 2.10 -6.18 9.17
C TRP A 147 1.50 -7.31 10.00
N LEU A 148 1.32 -8.51 9.43
CA LEU A 148 0.77 -9.68 10.15
C LEU A 148 1.71 -10.25 11.22
N GLN A 149 2.99 -9.84 11.27
CA GLN A 149 3.89 -10.21 12.37
C GLN A 149 3.52 -9.51 13.70
N ARG A 150 2.62 -8.52 13.66
CA ARG A 150 2.23 -7.70 14.81
C ARG A 150 1.21 -8.44 15.67
N LYS A 151 1.53 -8.62 16.97
CA LYS A 151 0.63 -9.31 17.93
C LYS A 151 -0.66 -8.55 18.22
N ASN A 152 -0.59 -7.22 18.29
CA ASN A 152 -1.74 -6.37 18.63
C ASN A 152 -2.44 -5.87 17.37
N LEU A 153 -2.90 -6.78 16.52
CA LEU A 153 -3.53 -6.46 15.24
C LEU A 153 -4.85 -7.22 15.11
N LYS A 154 -5.92 -6.55 14.69
CA LYS A 154 -7.19 -7.18 14.33
C LYS A 154 -7.52 -6.86 12.87
N VAL A 155 -7.78 -7.92 12.10
CA VAL A 155 -8.10 -7.84 10.67
C VAL A 155 -9.59 -7.60 10.48
N PHE A 156 -9.92 -6.70 9.55
CA PHE A 156 -11.26 -6.43 9.06
C PHE A 156 -11.24 -6.38 7.53
N ARG A 157 -12.23 -6.99 6.89
CA ARG A 157 -12.28 -7.09 5.43
C ARG A 157 -13.26 -6.08 4.86
N PHE A 158 -12.88 -5.49 3.73
CA PHE A 158 -13.75 -4.63 2.94
C PHE A 158 -15.04 -5.34 2.55
N GLU A 159 -14.95 -6.63 2.22
CA GLU A 159 -16.06 -7.46 1.78
C GLU A 159 -17.09 -7.67 2.90
N ASP A 160 -16.63 -7.92 4.13
CA ASP A 160 -17.49 -7.99 5.30
C ASP A 160 -18.15 -6.64 5.55
N TYR A 161 -17.38 -5.56 5.43
CA TYR A 161 -17.90 -4.22 5.66
C TYR A 161 -18.94 -3.80 4.61
N LYS A 162 -18.79 -4.28 3.37
CA LYS A 162 -19.77 -4.09 2.29
C LYS A 162 -21.03 -4.93 2.49
N ASN A 163 -20.89 -6.13 3.02
CA ASN A 163 -22.02 -7.04 3.24
C ASN A 163 -22.85 -6.61 4.45
N ASP A 164 -22.22 -6.30 5.58
CA ASP A 164 -22.89 -5.84 6.79
C ASP A 164 -22.09 -4.72 7.46
N ALA A 165 -22.44 -3.49 7.10
CA ALA A 165 -21.77 -2.30 7.60
C ALA A 165 -21.97 -2.10 9.11
N ASN A 166 -23.16 -2.43 9.62
CA ASN A 166 -23.50 -2.25 11.03
C ASN A 166 -22.67 -3.20 11.90
N ASN A 167 -22.70 -4.50 11.60
CA ASN A 167 -21.99 -5.49 12.40
C ASN A 167 -20.46 -5.29 12.34
N THR A 168 -19.94 -4.97 11.16
CA THR A 168 -18.49 -4.75 10.99
C THR A 168 -18.03 -3.50 11.72
N LEU A 169 -18.76 -2.37 11.60
CA LEU A 169 -18.42 -1.16 12.35
C LEU A 169 -18.50 -1.41 13.86
N ASN A 170 -19.56 -2.06 14.35
CA ASN A 170 -19.69 -2.39 15.76
C ASN A 170 -18.50 -3.23 16.26
N SER A 171 -18.10 -4.26 15.51
CA SER A 171 -16.93 -5.09 15.83
C SER A 171 -15.60 -4.33 15.88
N ILE A 172 -15.47 -3.25 15.09
CA ILE A 172 -14.33 -2.33 15.12
C ILE A 172 -14.40 -1.45 16.36
N LEU A 173 -15.57 -0.88 16.67
CA LEU A 173 -15.78 -0.02 17.83
C LEU A 173 -15.54 -0.77 19.14
N GLU A 174 -15.98 -2.03 19.23
CA GLU A 174 -15.67 -2.93 20.35
C GLU A 174 -14.17 -3.16 20.51
N TYR A 175 -13.45 -3.41 19.41
CA TYR A 175 -12.00 -3.60 19.44
C TYR A 175 -11.26 -2.36 19.96
N ILE A 176 -11.71 -1.17 19.56
CA ILE A 176 -11.17 0.10 20.08
C ILE A 176 -11.82 0.54 21.40
N LYS A 177 -12.65 -0.31 22.01
CA LYS A 177 -13.35 -0.06 23.28
C LYS A 177 -14.07 1.29 23.27
N PHE A 178 -14.88 1.51 22.23
CA PHE A 178 -15.68 2.70 22.04
C PHE A 178 -17.16 2.32 21.99
N VAL A 179 -17.96 3.00 22.81
CA VAL A 179 -19.42 2.83 22.80
C VAL A 179 -20.01 4.06 22.10
N PRO A 180 -20.55 3.89 20.88
CA PRO A 180 -21.14 5.00 20.15
C PRO A 180 -22.50 5.38 20.75
N ASP A 181 -22.86 6.65 20.61
CA ASP A 181 -24.24 7.08 20.71
C ASP A 181 -25.06 6.45 19.55
N PRO A 182 -26.25 5.86 19.80
CA PRO A 182 -27.00 5.15 18.76
C PRO A 182 -27.34 6.00 17.53
N ASP A 183 -27.69 7.28 17.73
CA ASP A 183 -28.04 8.18 16.63
C ASP A 183 -26.80 8.57 15.83
N LYS A 184 -25.67 8.82 16.52
CA LYS A 184 -24.38 9.03 15.84
C LYS A 184 -23.89 7.79 15.10
N PHE A 185 -24.13 6.60 15.63
CA PHE A 185 -23.79 5.35 14.94
C PHE A 185 -24.54 5.22 13.62
N LYS A 186 -25.85 5.44 13.65
CA LYS A 186 -26.68 5.44 12.45
C LYS A 186 -26.22 6.50 11.45
N LYS A 187 -26.00 7.75 11.91
CA LYS A 187 -25.47 8.84 11.08
C LYS A 187 -24.14 8.46 10.44
N ALA A 188 -23.23 7.82 11.19
CA ALA A 188 -21.93 7.40 10.68
C ALA A 188 -22.04 6.38 9.55
N ILE A 189 -22.99 5.45 9.61
CA ILE A 189 -23.25 4.49 8.53
C ILE A 189 -23.86 5.20 7.30
N ASP A 190 -24.91 5.99 7.52
CA ASP A 190 -25.67 6.66 6.45
C ASP A 190 -24.83 7.74 5.73
N GLY A 191 -23.99 8.46 6.48
CA GLY A 191 -23.09 9.51 5.97
C GLY A 191 -21.88 8.97 5.21
N SER A 192 -21.59 7.67 5.32
CA SER A 192 -20.40 7.05 4.73
C SER A 192 -20.68 6.11 3.56
N THR A 193 -21.88 6.19 2.97
CA THR A 193 -22.24 5.36 1.81
C THR A 193 -21.39 5.69 0.57
N SER A 194 -21.29 4.73 -0.36
CA SER A 194 -20.58 4.93 -1.62
C SER A 194 -21.15 6.10 -2.45
N ASP A 195 -22.46 6.34 -2.35
CA ASP A 195 -23.12 7.44 -3.03
C ASP A 195 -22.71 8.79 -2.45
N LYS A 196 -22.66 8.92 -1.12
CA LYS A 196 -22.13 10.12 -0.45
C LYS A 196 -20.67 10.37 -0.80
N ALA A 197 -19.85 9.33 -0.87
CA ALA A 197 -18.46 9.44 -1.31
C ALA A 197 -18.35 9.94 -2.76
N ARG A 198 -19.19 9.44 -3.67
CA ARG A 198 -19.24 9.89 -5.06
C ARG A 198 -19.76 11.32 -5.21
N GLU A 199 -20.79 11.71 -4.45
CA GLU A 199 -21.28 13.08 -4.36
C GLU A 199 -20.16 14.03 -3.93
N SER A 200 -19.46 13.71 -2.83
CA SER A 200 -18.35 14.54 -2.33
C SER A 200 -17.20 14.66 -3.33
N GLU A 201 -16.84 13.57 -4.02
CA GLU A 201 -15.83 13.61 -5.08
C GLU A 201 -16.28 14.49 -6.26
N ASN A 202 -17.55 14.41 -6.66
CA ASN A 202 -18.08 15.22 -7.75
C ASN A 202 -18.06 16.71 -7.40
N GLU A 203 -18.48 17.09 -6.19
CA GLU A 203 -18.42 18.49 -5.73
C GLU A 203 -16.98 18.99 -5.65
N TYR A 204 -16.06 18.18 -5.12
CA TYR A 204 -14.64 18.52 -5.09
C TYR A 204 -14.09 18.80 -6.49
N ARG A 205 -14.43 17.96 -7.48
CA ARG A 205 -13.94 18.08 -8.86
C ARG A 205 -14.53 19.28 -9.60
N LYS A 206 -15.75 19.72 -9.30
CA LYS A 206 -16.33 20.98 -9.85
C LYS A 206 -15.49 22.20 -9.49
N ILE A 207 -14.84 22.19 -8.33
CA ILE A 207 -13.99 23.28 -7.85
C ILE A 207 -12.53 23.06 -8.31
N ASN A 208 -12.10 21.81 -8.46
CA ASN A 208 -10.73 21.43 -8.79
C ASN A 208 -10.67 20.75 -10.17
N ASN A 209 -10.96 21.51 -11.24
CA ASN A 209 -11.10 21.00 -12.60
C ASN A 209 -9.84 20.30 -13.17
N SER A 210 -8.65 20.57 -12.61
CA SER A 210 -7.40 19.90 -12.99
C SER A 210 -7.25 18.49 -12.41
N ASP A 211 -8.12 18.07 -11.48
CA ASP A 211 -8.09 16.74 -10.89
C ASP A 211 -8.79 15.72 -11.80
N SER A 212 -7.97 14.93 -12.50
CA SER A 212 -8.42 13.88 -13.41
C SER A 212 -8.65 12.53 -12.73
N GLN A 213 -8.28 12.35 -11.46
CA GLN A 213 -8.40 11.06 -10.79
C GLN A 213 -9.83 10.83 -10.30
N VAL A 214 -10.37 9.62 -10.56
CA VAL A 214 -11.67 9.19 -10.01
C VAL A 214 -11.43 8.07 -9.00
N ILE A 215 -11.70 8.35 -7.74
CA ILE A 215 -11.38 7.54 -6.57
C ILE A 215 -12.58 6.69 -6.17
N ASN A 216 -13.79 7.26 -6.16
CA ASN A 216 -15.04 6.61 -5.77
C ASN A 216 -15.76 6.09 -7.02
N ARG A 217 -15.35 4.90 -7.48
CA ARG A 217 -15.94 4.23 -8.67
C ARG A 217 -17.20 3.43 -8.30
N ALA A 218 -17.10 2.10 -8.23
CA ALA A 218 -18.26 1.23 -8.05
C ALA A 218 -18.44 0.74 -6.61
N GLY A 219 -17.38 0.73 -5.80
CA GLY A 219 -17.41 0.11 -4.47
C GLY A 219 -17.79 -1.38 -4.49
N ALA A 220 -17.73 -2.03 -5.64
CA ALA A 220 -18.18 -3.41 -5.83
C ALA A 220 -17.18 -4.43 -5.26
N VAL A 221 -17.71 -5.55 -4.80
CA VAL A 221 -16.96 -6.73 -4.38
C VAL A 221 -16.96 -7.76 -5.52
N SER A 222 -15.87 -8.51 -5.67
CA SER A 222 -15.71 -9.54 -6.70
C SER A 222 -15.80 -9.01 -8.13
N GLU A 223 -15.38 -7.77 -8.39
CA GLU A 223 -15.31 -7.23 -9.76
C GLU A 223 -14.32 -8.03 -10.61
N TRP A 224 -13.28 -8.58 -9.98
CA TRP A 224 -12.31 -9.48 -10.61
C TRP A 224 -12.93 -10.69 -11.30
N LYS A 225 -14.10 -11.18 -10.86
CA LYS A 225 -14.78 -12.30 -11.52
C LYS A 225 -15.18 -11.95 -12.96
N LYS A 226 -15.56 -10.69 -13.21
CA LYS A 226 -15.87 -10.18 -14.57
C LYS A 226 -14.63 -10.09 -15.46
N ILE A 227 -13.44 -10.12 -14.87
CA ILE A 227 -12.15 -10.13 -15.58
C ILE A 227 -11.79 -11.55 -16.03
N LEU A 228 -12.24 -12.58 -15.32
CA LEU A 228 -12.02 -13.98 -15.70
C LEU A 228 -12.64 -14.33 -17.06
N ASP A 229 -13.73 -13.64 -17.41
CA ASP A 229 -14.45 -13.81 -18.68
C ASP A 229 -13.76 -13.06 -19.85
N ARG A 230 -12.58 -12.47 -19.62
CA ARG A 230 -11.82 -11.65 -20.58
C ARG A 230 -10.39 -12.16 -20.74
N GLU A 231 -9.64 -11.57 -21.67
CA GLU A 231 -8.24 -11.94 -21.98
C GLU A 231 -7.28 -11.80 -20.77
N ASP A 232 -7.69 -11.07 -19.74
CA ASP A 232 -6.93 -10.84 -18.51
C ASP A 232 -7.01 -12.01 -17.49
N LYS A 233 -7.60 -13.15 -17.82
CA LYS A 233 -7.66 -14.33 -16.91
C LYS A 233 -6.29 -14.71 -16.35
N LYS A 234 -5.25 -14.74 -17.19
CA LYS A 234 -3.87 -15.07 -16.79
C LYS A 234 -3.32 -14.11 -15.73
N VAL A 235 -3.78 -12.86 -15.75
CA VAL A 235 -3.40 -11.84 -14.78
C VAL A 235 -3.99 -12.16 -13.41
N ILE A 236 -5.26 -12.55 -13.35
CA ILE A 236 -5.90 -12.98 -12.10
C ILE A 236 -5.25 -14.25 -11.56
N ASP A 237 -4.96 -15.22 -12.44
CA ASP A 237 -4.25 -16.45 -12.06
C ASP A 237 -2.87 -16.13 -11.44
N LYS A 238 -2.13 -15.17 -12.01
CA LYS A 238 -0.84 -14.71 -11.47
C LYS A 238 -0.98 -14.07 -10.07
N ILE A 239 -2.02 -13.24 -9.86
CA ILE A 239 -2.30 -12.65 -8.55
C ILE A 239 -2.61 -13.76 -7.54
N GLU A 240 -3.50 -14.69 -7.89
CA GLU A 240 -3.95 -15.77 -7.03
C GLU A 240 -2.80 -16.70 -6.62
N ILE A 241 -1.99 -17.17 -7.58
CA ILE A 241 -0.83 -18.03 -7.31
C ILE A 241 0.16 -17.36 -6.37
N LYS A 242 0.49 -16.08 -6.59
CA LYS A 242 1.46 -15.35 -5.75
C LYS A 242 0.91 -14.98 -4.37
N SER A 243 -0.40 -14.86 -4.22
CA SER A 243 -1.05 -14.42 -2.97
C SER A 243 -1.83 -15.51 -2.25
N GLU A 244 -1.78 -16.76 -2.73
CA GLU A 244 -2.57 -17.92 -2.26
C GLU A 244 -2.62 -18.02 -0.74
N LYS A 245 -1.46 -18.05 -0.07
CA LYS A 245 -1.37 -18.16 1.40
C LYS A 245 -2.12 -17.05 2.12
N LEU A 246 -2.01 -15.81 1.63
CA LEU A 246 -2.69 -14.66 2.22
C LEU A 246 -4.18 -14.65 1.88
N LEU A 247 -4.57 -15.04 0.66
CA LEU A 247 -5.96 -15.21 0.28
C LEU A 247 -6.66 -16.19 1.23
N THR A 248 -6.07 -17.37 1.44
CA THR A 248 -6.58 -18.36 2.40
C THR A 248 -6.59 -17.82 3.82
N TYR A 249 -5.51 -17.17 4.28
CA TYR A 249 -5.43 -16.59 5.63
C TYR A 249 -6.55 -15.57 5.89
N PHE A 250 -6.85 -14.71 4.91
CA PHE A 250 -7.94 -13.73 5.00
C PHE A 250 -9.32 -14.31 4.65
N GLY A 251 -9.44 -15.62 4.41
CA GLY A 251 -10.72 -16.27 4.12
C GLY A 251 -11.33 -15.88 2.77
N TYR A 252 -10.50 -15.56 1.78
CA TYR A 252 -10.92 -15.34 0.40
C TYR A 252 -10.95 -16.66 -0.40
N GLU A 253 -11.84 -16.73 -1.39
CA GLU A 253 -11.94 -17.87 -2.31
C GLU A 253 -10.64 -18.04 -3.13
N VAL A 254 -10.10 -19.24 -3.18
CA VAL A 254 -8.97 -19.65 -4.05
C VAL A 254 -9.47 -20.77 -4.97
N ARG A 255 -9.22 -20.67 -6.27
CA ARG A 255 -9.73 -21.59 -7.30
C ARG A 255 -8.92 -22.88 -7.42
N GLY A 256 -8.08 -23.18 -6.43
CA GLY A 256 -7.24 -24.39 -6.43
C GLY A 256 -6.13 -24.37 -7.49
N LEU A 257 -5.71 -23.18 -7.95
CA LEU A 257 -4.51 -23.02 -8.75
C LEU A 257 -3.31 -23.25 -7.82
N VAL A 258 -2.94 -24.52 -7.64
CA VAL A 258 -1.86 -24.90 -6.74
C VAL A 258 -0.57 -24.23 -7.19
N SER A 259 0.04 -23.43 -6.30
CA SER A 259 1.45 -23.08 -6.46
C SER A 259 2.27 -24.37 -6.44
N VAL A 260 2.81 -24.78 -7.58
CA VAL A 260 3.76 -25.91 -7.65
C VAL A 260 5.01 -25.59 -6.81
N GLU A 261 5.29 -24.30 -6.58
CA GLU A 261 6.36 -23.84 -5.71
C GLU A 261 5.86 -23.64 -4.27
N LYS A 262 6.25 -24.53 -3.37
CA LYS A 262 6.08 -24.35 -1.91
C LYS A 262 7.03 -23.28 -1.33
N ASP A 263 7.90 -22.71 -2.16
CA ASP A 263 9.11 -22.03 -1.72
C ASP A 263 8.89 -20.58 -1.30
N ILE A 264 9.45 -20.29 -0.11
CA ILE A 264 9.70 -18.96 0.45
C ILE A 264 10.22 -18.02 -0.66
N VAL A 265 9.51 -16.92 -0.90
CA VAL A 265 9.91 -15.93 -1.90
C VAL A 265 10.98 -15.04 -1.31
N ILE A 266 12.16 -15.06 -1.90
CA ILE A 266 13.24 -14.16 -1.51
C ILE A 266 13.18 -12.90 -2.34
N TYR A 267 13.23 -11.79 -1.64
CA TYR A 267 13.36 -10.48 -2.22
C TYR A 267 14.77 -9.97 -1.96
N PRO A 268 15.75 -10.15 -2.87
CA PRO A 268 17.11 -9.65 -2.66
C PRO A 268 17.12 -8.14 -2.37
N ASN A 269 16.15 -7.42 -2.94
CA ASN A 269 15.87 -6.01 -2.69
C ASN A 269 15.76 -5.67 -1.19
N VAL A 270 15.18 -6.57 -0.40
CA VAL A 270 14.99 -6.42 1.05
C VAL A 270 16.32 -6.30 1.81
N SER A 271 17.36 -6.99 1.33
CA SER A 271 18.70 -6.90 1.93
C SER A 271 19.53 -5.74 1.40
N ILE A 272 19.13 -5.14 0.28
CA ILE A 272 19.95 -4.19 -0.49
C ILE A 272 19.47 -2.75 -0.33
N LEU A 273 18.16 -2.53 -0.45
CA LEU A 273 17.61 -1.19 -0.55
C LEU A 273 17.54 -0.55 0.85
N PRO A 274 18.02 0.72 0.99
CA PRO A 274 17.92 1.46 2.25
C PRO A 274 16.50 1.53 2.80
N PHE A 275 15.50 1.51 1.91
CA PHE A 275 14.08 1.46 2.25
C PHE A 275 13.75 0.40 3.32
N PHE A 276 14.34 -0.80 3.25
CA PHE A 276 14.03 -1.87 4.19
C PHE A 276 14.78 -1.79 5.51
N SER A 277 15.79 -0.92 5.62
CA SER A 277 16.56 -0.75 6.87
C SER A 277 15.76 -0.08 8.00
N GLN A 278 14.68 0.61 7.66
CA GLN A 278 13.81 1.30 8.62
C GLN A 278 12.61 0.46 9.09
N ILE A 279 12.38 -0.71 8.47
CA ILE A 279 11.22 -1.57 8.76
C ILE A 279 11.59 -2.52 9.91
N GLU A 280 10.70 -2.69 10.88
CA GLU A 280 10.87 -3.63 11.99
C GLU A 280 10.51 -5.05 11.55
N PHE A 281 11.52 -5.89 11.25
CA PHE A 281 11.34 -7.34 11.09
C PHE A 281 12.67 -8.10 11.18
N SER A 282 12.62 -9.41 11.43
CA SER A 282 13.81 -10.27 11.30
C SER A 282 14.03 -10.62 9.83
N PRO A 283 15.20 -10.30 9.24
CA PRO A 283 15.55 -10.72 7.89
C PRO A 283 15.37 -12.22 7.65
N GLU A 284 15.60 -13.04 8.69
CA GLU A 284 15.65 -14.50 8.64
C GLU A 284 14.34 -15.15 8.11
N ASP A 285 13.19 -14.47 8.25
CA ASP A 285 11.89 -14.94 7.76
C ASP A 285 11.72 -14.85 6.23
N VAL A 286 12.60 -14.13 5.53
CA VAL A 286 12.45 -13.80 4.09
C VAL A 286 13.54 -14.41 3.21
N PHE A 287 14.65 -14.92 3.76
CA PHE A 287 15.84 -15.35 3.00
C PHE A 287 16.16 -16.84 3.14
N GLN A 288 15.63 -17.75 2.30
CA GLN A 288 15.98 -19.19 2.39
C GLN A 288 16.22 -19.99 1.07
N ASN A 289 16.50 -19.38 -0.08
CA ASN A 289 16.62 -20.08 -1.39
C ASN A 289 17.37 -19.30 -2.52
N GLU A 290 18.61 -19.68 -2.84
CA GLU A 290 19.48 -18.96 -3.79
C GLU A 290 18.98 -18.92 -5.26
N ASN A 291 18.08 -19.82 -5.66
CA ASN A 291 17.61 -19.94 -7.06
C ASN A 291 16.76 -18.74 -7.49
N LYS A 292 15.97 -18.13 -6.59
CA LYS A 292 15.10 -16.97 -6.90
C LYS A 292 15.85 -15.64 -7.01
N ARG A 293 17.13 -15.56 -6.60
CA ARG A 293 17.96 -14.35 -6.82
C ARG A 293 18.18 -14.06 -8.31
N SER A 294 18.26 -15.10 -9.13
CA SER A 294 18.47 -14.96 -10.58
C SER A 294 17.25 -14.33 -11.26
N SER A 295 16.04 -14.64 -10.81
CA SER A 295 14.80 -14.13 -11.42
C SER A 295 14.59 -12.65 -11.15
N THR A 296 14.79 -12.16 -9.92
CA THR A 296 14.68 -10.72 -9.61
C THR A 296 15.70 -9.90 -10.39
N LEU A 297 16.96 -10.36 -10.46
CA LEU A 297 18.00 -9.73 -11.26
C LEU A 297 17.62 -9.68 -12.74
N SER A 298 17.13 -10.79 -13.29
CA SER A 298 16.71 -10.89 -14.69
C SER A 298 15.55 -9.95 -14.98
N TYR A 299 14.53 -9.95 -14.11
CA TYR A 299 13.39 -9.04 -14.21
C TYR A 299 13.82 -7.57 -14.21
N LEU A 300 14.55 -7.11 -13.18
CA LEU A 300 14.97 -5.71 -13.09
C LEU A 300 15.92 -5.33 -14.22
N SER A 301 16.71 -6.27 -14.72
CA SER A 301 17.57 -6.07 -15.90
C SER A 301 16.77 -5.89 -17.18
N VAL A 302 15.74 -6.70 -17.41
CA VAL A 302 14.82 -6.58 -18.55
C VAL A 302 14.06 -5.26 -18.45
N PHE A 303 13.47 -4.98 -17.27
CA PHE A 303 12.79 -3.73 -17.00
C PHE A 303 13.68 -2.52 -17.31
N THR A 304 14.90 -2.46 -16.78
CA THR A 304 15.79 -1.31 -17.00
C THR A 304 16.18 -1.10 -18.47
N LYS A 305 16.13 -2.15 -19.30
CA LYS A 305 16.35 -2.04 -20.75
C LYS A 305 15.15 -1.43 -21.49
N THR A 306 13.95 -1.54 -20.95
CA THR A 306 12.71 -1.06 -21.59
C THR A 306 12.29 0.34 -21.13
N ILE A 307 12.75 0.79 -19.96
CA ILE A 307 12.41 2.10 -19.40
C ILE A 307 12.80 3.22 -20.36
N ASN A 308 11.84 4.09 -20.64
CA ASN A 308 12.05 5.39 -21.26
C ASN A 308 11.05 6.41 -20.70
N LYS A 309 11.33 7.72 -20.88
CA LYS A 309 10.50 8.80 -20.31
C LYS A 309 9.04 8.73 -20.75
N LYS A 310 8.79 8.42 -22.03
CA LYS A 310 7.42 8.30 -22.57
C LYS A 310 6.67 7.17 -21.87
N TRP A 311 7.28 6.00 -21.77
CA TRP A 311 6.68 4.83 -21.13
C TRP A 311 6.39 5.05 -19.64
N LEU A 312 7.31 5.68 -18.89
CA LEU A 312 7.10 6.02 -17.48
C LEU A 312 5.90 6.97 -17.28
N ASN A 313 5.73 7.93 -18.19
CA ASN A 313 4.58 8.82 -18.18
C ASN A 313 3.28 8.08 -18.53
N GLU A 314 3.32 7.16 -19.50
CA GLU A 314 2.17 6.32 -19.88
C GLU A 314 1.76 5.38 -18.74
N CYS A 315 2.69 4.97 -17.89
CA CYS A 315 2.42 4.21 -16.67
C CYS A 315 1.73 5.02 -15.57
N GLY A 316 1.61 6.34 -15.72
CA GLY A 316 1.01 7.23 -14.71
C GLY A 316 1.90 7.49 -13.49
N MET A 317 3.21 7.20 -13.57
CA MET A 317 4.13 7.50 -12.46
C MET A 317 4.35 9.00 -12.31
N LEU A 318 4.33 9.50 -11.07
CA LEU A 318 4.61 10.89 -10.78
C LEU A 318 6.12 11.18 -10.90
N PRO A 319 6.54 12.43 -11.20
CA PRO A 319 7.96 12.76 -11.37
C PRO A 319 8.85 12.32 -10.19
N PHE A 320 8.41 12.55 -8.95
CA PHE A 320 9.17 12.12 -7.77
C PHE A 320 9.24 10.59 -7.63
N GLU A 321 8.22 9.84 -8.06
CA GLU A 321 8.26 8.38 -8.05
C GLU A 321 9.25 7.85 -9.09
N ILE A 322 9.36 8.52 -10.23
CA ILE A 322 10.37 8.22 -11.26
C ILE A 322 11.78 8.42 -10.68
N ASP A 323 12.01 9.53 -9.98
CA ASP A 323 13.31 9.81 -9.37
C ASP A 323 13.68 8.75 -8.32
N ILE A 324 12.73 8.39 -7.43
CA ILE A 324 12.92 7.32 -6.44
C ILE A 324 13.23 5.98 -7.13
N LEU A 325 12.47 5.62 -8.17
CA LEU A 325 12.66 4.38 -8.92
C LEU A 325 14.07 4.32 -9.54
N LEU A 326 14.49 5.37 -10.25
CA LEU A 326 15.78 5.41 -10.93
C LEU A 326 16.95 5.37 -9.94
N ASN A 327 16.83 6.09 -8.81
CA ASN A 327 17.83 6.06 -7.75
C ASN A 327 17.94 4.68 -7.10
N ASN A 328 16.82 4.04 -6.80
CA ASN A 328 16.83 2.71 -6.19
C ASN A 328 17.36 1.64 -7.17
N LEU A 329 17.03 1.71 -8.46
CA LEU A 329 17.64 0.85 -9.48
C LEU A 329 19.16 1.03 -9.50
N LEU A 330 19.64 2.27 -9.47
CA LEU A 330 21.08 2.57 -9.45
C LEU A 330 21.75 1.95 -8.21
N VAL A 331 21.20 2.17 -7.01
CA VAL A 331 21.71 1.60 -5.76
C VAL A 331 21.72 0.07 -5.81
N PHE A 332 20.63 -0.53 -6.28
CA PHE A 332 20.49 -1.98 -6.39
C PHE A 332 21.58 -2.58 -7.27
N PHE A 333 21.76 -2.06 -8.49
CA PHE A 333 22.77 -2.56 -9.40
C PHE A 333 24.20 -2.26 -8.91
N GLN A 334 24.47 -1.13 -8.24
CA GLN A 334 25.79 -0.84 -7.66
C GLN A 334 26.16 -1.82 -6.55
N LEU A 335 25.23 -2.14 -5.65
CA LEU A 335 25.50 -3.07 -4.54
C LEU A 335 25.67 -4.50 -5.02
N ILE A 336 24.94 -4.93 -6.05
CA ILE A 336 25.17 -6.24 -6.69
C ILE A 336 26.49 -6.30 -7.45
N GLN A 337 26.96 -5.17 -7.98
CA GLN A 337 28.25 -5.09 -8.69
C GLN A 337 29.43 -5.34 -7.76
N ASP A 338 29.36 -4.83 -6.53
CA ASP A 338 30.34 -5.05 -5.48
C ASP A 338 30.11 -6.41 -4.81
N LYS A 339 30.43 -7.47 -5.56
CA LYS A 339 30.29 -8.88 -5.13
C LYS A 339 30.89 -9.10 -3.72
N LYS A 340 32.03 -8.48 -3.40
CA LYS A 340 32.68 -8.57 -2.08
C LYS A 340 31.87 -7.89 -0.96
N LYS A 341 31.29 -6.71 -1.20
CA LYS A 341 30.45 -6.02 -0.20
C LYS A 341 29.10 -6.69 -0.02
N TYR A 342 28.51 -7.19 -1.10
CA TYR A 342 27.24 -7.92 -1.05
C TYR A 342 27.39 -9.28 -0.34
N ASP A 343 28.42 -10.05 -0.68
CA ASP A 343 28.72 -11.32 -0.01
C ASP A 343 29.05 -11.07 1.46
N LYS A 344 29.69 -9.94 1.82
CA LYS A 344 29.92 -9.52 3.22
C LYS A 344 28.63 -9.11 3.96
N ILE A 345 27.69 -8.41 3.31
CA ILE A 345 26.37 -8.05 3.89
C ILE A 345 25.52 -9.31 4.12
N LEU A 346 25.58 -10.29 3.21
CA LEU A 346 24.97 -11.60 3.39
C LEU A 346 25.67 -12.42 4.48
N LEU A 347 27.01 -12.52 4.48
CA LEU A 347 27.78 -13.25 5.50
C LEU A 347 27.58 -12.67 6.91
N LEU A 348 27.34 -11.36 7.03
CA LEU A 348 27.02 -10.72 8.32
C LEU A 348 25.59 -11.04 8.80
N LYS A 349 24.70 -11.51 7.91
CA LYS A 349 23.30 -11.83 8.22
C LYS A 349 22.96 -13.33 8.15
N SER A 350 23.80 -14.15 7.53
CA SER A 350 23.59 -15.59 7.39
C SER A 350 24.89 -16.34 7.71
N LYS A 351 25.04 -16.83 8.94
CA LYS A 351 25.97 -17.94 9.19
C LYS A 351 25.34 -19.25 8.68
N HIS A 352 25.69 -19.64 7.46
CA HIS A 352 26.08 -20.99 6.97
C HIS A 352 25.79 -21.21 5.47
N ASN A 353 26.84 -21.66 4.76
CA ASN A 353 26.98 -22.52 3.55
C ASN A 353 26.06 -22.31 2.32
N GLN A 354 26.47 -22.45 1.05
CA GLN A 354 27.71 -22.81 0.34
C GLN A 354 27.54 -22.37 -1.14
N THR A 355 28.62 -22.45 -1.92
CA THR A 355 28.91 -21.91 -3.26
C THR A 355 28.24 -22.57 -4.47
N GLU A 356 27.92 -21.81 -5.55
CA GLU A 356 28.40 -22.04 -6.94
C GLU A 356 28.03 -20.93 -7.97
N ASP A 357 28.53 -21.10 -9.21
CA ASP A 357 29.06 -20.15 -10.21
C ASP A 357 28.07 -19.23 -10.98
N LYS A 358 28.43 -17.94 -11.22
CA LYS A 358 27.58 -16.88 -11.86
C LYS A 358 28.33 -15.76 -12.62
N ASN A 359 29.55 -15.95 -13.11
CA ASN A 359 30.42 -14.81 -13.46
C ASN A 359 30.27 -14.16 -14.88
N SER A 360 29.57 -14.73 -15.87
CA SER A 360 29.55 -14.13 -17.24
C SER A 360 28.38 -13.17 -17.52
N ILE A 361 27.20 -13.41 -16.96
CA ILE A 361 26.00 -12.59 -17.20
C ILE A 361 26.08 -11.24 -16.48
N THR A 362 26.74 -11.20 -15.32
CA THR A 362 26.75 -9.99 -14.49
C THR A 362 27.51 -8.86 -15.17
N LEU A 363 28.73 -9.11 -15.70
CA LEU A 363 29.68 -8.06 -16.12
C LEU A 363 29.16 -7.16 -17.28
N ASN A 364 28.48 -7.75 -18.26
CA ASN A 364 27.93 -7.02 -19.41
C ASN A 364 26.67 -6.21 -19.05
N LEU A 365 25.87 -6.71 -18.12
CA LEU A 365 24.75 -5.96 -17.54
C LEU A 365 25.24 -4.76 -16.71
N LYS A 366 26.41 -4.86 -16.05
CA LYS A 366 27.00 -3.79 -15.20
C LYS A 366 27.21 -2.48 -15.96
N ARG A 367 27.87 -2.54 -17.12
CA ARG A 367 28.23 -1.35 -17.92
C ARG A 367 27.01 -0.76 -18.62
N TYR A 368 26.12 -1.62 -19.10
CA TYR A 368 24.93 -1.21 -19.81
C TYR A 368 23.94 -0.48 -18.91
N VAL A 369 23.58 -1.06 -17.75
CA VAL A 369 22.57 -0.47 -16.86
C VAL A 369 23.04 0.85 -16.26
N HIS A 370 24.30 0.95 -15.82
CA HIS A 370 24.85 2.21 -15.31
C HIS A 370 24.88 3.31 -16.38
N SER A 371 25.20 2.95 -17.62
CA SER A 371 25.19 3.89 -18.76
C SER A 371 23.76 4.31 -19.13
N VAL A 372 22.82 3.37 -19.17
CA VAL A 372 21.42 3.62 -19.53
C VAL A 372 20.70 4.44 -18.46
N VAL A 373 20.79 4.05 -17.18
CA VAL A 373 20.15 4.79 -16.08
C VAL A 373 20.72 6.22 -15.99
N LYS A 374 22.04 6.40 -16.09
CA LYS A 374 22.63 7.76 -16.13
C LYS A 374 22.19 8.56 -17.35
N LYS A 375 22.07 7.94 -18.52
CA LYS A 375 21.56 8.61 -19.73
C LYS A 375 20.08 8.99 -19.57
N ILE A 376 19.27 8.16 -18.94
CA ILE A 376 17.86 8.44 -18.66
C ILE A 376 17.74 9.59 -17.66
N ILE A 377 18.49 9.55 -16.55
CA ILE A 377 18.53 10.64 -15.54
C ILE A 377 18.92 11.96 -16.22
N LYS A 378 19.99 11.99 -17.03
CA LYS A 378 20.41 13.21 -17.77
C LYS A 378 19.38 13.70 -18.79
N LYS A 379 18.57 12.82 -19.37
CA LYS A 379 17.49 13.20 -20.31
C LYS A 379 16.22 13.69 -19.60
N ILE A 380 16.01 13.25 -18.36
CA ILE A 380 14.84 13.64 -17.56
C ILE A 380 15.10 14.96 -16.84
N ASN A 381 16.33 15.15 -16.31
CA ASN A 381 16.80 16.35 -15.63
C ASN A 381 17.97 16.98 -16.42
N PRO A 382 17.69 17.77 -17.47
CA PRO A 382 18.71 18.37 -18.34
C PRO A 382 19.61 19.39 -17.64
#